data_AF-A0A8S3JCA2-F1
#
_entry.id   AF-A0A8S3JCA2-F1
#
_cell.length_a   1.000
_cell.length_b   1.000
_cell.length_c   1.000
_cell.angle_alpha   90.00
_cell.angle_beta   90.00
_cell.angle_gamma   90.00
#
_symmetry.space_group_name_H-M   'P 1'
#
loop_
_entity.id
_entity.type
_entity.pdbx_description
1 polymer ?
#
loop_
_entity_poly.entity_id
_entity_poly.type
_entity_poly.pdbx_seq_one_letter_code
_entity_poly.pdbx_strand_id
1 'polypeptide(L)'
;YHLCAQPGSGEFALPRVLKSNVFAYNPLENRLKDCQVSRITFFYGDHDWMDTEAGQRTVDSLNQRLNATKLARLIVIARAGHQMMIDNPDGFHEAIRQAIEDF
;
A
#
# COMPACT_ATOMS: atom_id res chain seq x y z
N TYR A 1 6.84 12.71 18.51
CA TYR A 1 5.79 11.88 19.13
C TYR A 1 4.43 12.59 19.22
N HIS A 2 4.36 13.86 19.63
CA HIS A 2 3.07 14.56 19.81
C HIS A 2 2.21 14.74 18.53
N LEU A 3 2.82 14.77 17.33
CA LEU A 3 2.12 14.89 16.05
C LEU A 3 1.23 13.67 15.72
N CYS A 4 1.64 12.46 16.11
CA CYS A 4 0.90 11.22 15.86
C CYS A 4 -0.01 10.82 17.05
N ALA A 5 -0.01 11.61 18.13
CA ALA A 5 -0.81 11.35 19.34
C ALA A 5 -2.09 12.21 19.41
N GLN A 6 -2.27 13.15 18.49
CA GLN A 6 -3.48 13.96 18.36
C GLN A 6 -4.51 13.24 17.48
N PRO A 7 -5.81 13.54 17.63
CA PRO A 7 -6.83 13.03 16.71
C PRO A 7 -6.48 13.34 15.25
N GLY A 8 -6.67 12.35 14.38
CA GLY A 8 -6.44 12.49 12.95
C GLY A 8 -7.16 13.70 12.36
N SER A 9 -6.49 14.43 11.48
CA SER A 9 -7.10 15.56 10.76
C SER A 9 -6.59 15.63 9.32
N GLY A 10 -5.27 15.60 9.14
CA GLY A 10 -4.61 15.58 7.83
C GLY A 10 -5.01 14.36 7.00
N GLU A 11 -5.01 13.16 7.57
CA GLU A 11 -5.39 11.92 6.89
C GLU A 11 -6.85 11.87 6.41
N PHE A 12 -7.74 12.69 6.99
CA PHE A 12 -9.13 12.81 6.52
C PHE A 12 -9.29 13.88 5.44
N ALA A 13 -8.46 14.93 5.48
CA ALA A 13 -8.46 16.01 4.50
C ALA A 13 -7.71 15.63 3.22
N LEU A 14 -6.57 14.94 3.35
CA LEU A 14 -5.71 14.51 2.25
C LEU A 14 -6.46 13.70 1.18
N PRO A 15 -7.22 12.64 1.48
CA PRO A 15 -7.91 11.88 0.45
C PRO A 15 -8.96 12.74 -0.28
N ARG A 16 -9.60 13.71 0.40
CA ARG A 16 -10.55 14.62 -0.25
C ARG A 16 -9.85 15.58 -1.23
N VAL A 17 -8.69 16.11 -0.84
CA VAL A 17 -7.90 17.01 -1.70
C VAL A 17 -7.28 16.23 -2.87
N LEU A 18 -6.73 15.04 -2.59
CA LEU A 18 -5.99 14.24 -3.57
C LEU A 18 -6.89 13.49 -4.56
N LYS A 19 -8.11 13.11 -4.16
CA LYS A 19 -9.08 12.47 -5.08
C LYS A 19 -9.48 13.36 -6.27
N SER A 20 -9.25 14.67 -6.16
CA SER A 20 -9.52 15.67 -7.19
C SER A 20 -8.29 15.89 -8.09
N ASN A 21 -8.14 15.12 -9.18
CA ASN A 21 -7.16 15.37 -10.26
C ASN A 21 -5.68 15.56 -9.83
N VAL A 22 -5.31 15.21 -8.59
CA VAL A 22 -3.93 15.29 -8.13
C VAL A 22 -3.27 13.94 -8.35
N PHE A 23 -2.35 13.90 -9.30
CA PHE A 23 -1.53 12.72 -9.57
C PHE A 23 -0.14 12.90 -8.98
N ALA A 24 0.47 11.80 -8.54
CA ALA A 24 1.86 11.81 -8.18
C ALA A 24 2.70 12.24 -9.40
N TYR A 25 3.65 13.16 -9.21
CA TYR A 25 4.50 13.67 -10.29
C TYR A 25 5.24 12.55 -11.04
N ASN A 26 5.68 11.51 -10.32
CA ASN A 26 6.33 10.33 -10.89
C ASN A 26 5.84 9.06 -10.17
N PRO A 27 4.69 8.50 -10.56
CA PRO A 27 4.02 7.43 -9.82
C PRO A 27 4.83 6.14 -9.83
N LEU A 28 4.74 5.38 -8.74
CA LEU A 28 5.48 4.13 -8.58
C LEU A 28 5.05 3.07 -9.61
N GLU A 29 3.78 3.06 -10.00
CA GLU A 29 3.21 2.22 -11.07
C GLU A 29 4.05 2.29 -12.36
N ASN A 30 4.42 3.51 -12.80
CA ASN A 30 5.20 3.73 -14.01
C ASN A 30 6.66 3.32 -13.89
N ARG A 31 7.18 3.19 -12.66
CA ARG A 31 8.60 2.94 -12.36
C ARG A 31 8.87 1.48 -12.08
N LEU A 32 7.91 0.77 -11.47
CA LEU A 32 8.07 -0.64 -11.12
C LEU A 32 8.04 -1.57 -12.32
N LYS A 33 7.56 -1.09 -13.48
CA LYS A 33 7.63 -1.84 -14.73
C LYS A 33 9.03 -2.39 -14.99
N ASP A 34 10.11 -1.65 -14.71
CA ASP A 34 11.49 -2.05 -15.03
C ASP A 34 12.21 -2.74 -13.86
N CYS A 35 11.49 -3.03 -12.77
CA CYS A 35 12.05 -3.66 -11.58
C CYS A 35 12.36 -5.15 -11.84
N GLN A 36 13.55 -5.61 -11.42
CA GLN A 36 13.98 -7.01 -11.55
C GLN A 36 13.79 -7.82 -10.25
N VAL A 37 13.09 -7.25 -9.27
CA VAL A 37 12.82 -7.92 -7.99
C VAL A 37 11.86 -9.08 -8.22
N SER A 38 12.16 -10.23 -7.62
CA SER A 38 11.42 -11.49 -7.81
C SER A 38 10.13 -11.59 -7.00
N ARG A 39 9.96 -10.76 -5.96
CA ARG A 39 8.83 -10.83 -5.02
C ARG A 39 8.51 -9.45 -4.46
N ILE A 40 7.27 -8.99 -4.63
CA ILE A 40 6.82 -7.68 -4.15
C ILE A 40 5.52 -7.85 -3.36
N THR A 41 5.47 -7.32 -2.14
CA THR A 41 4.23 -7.21 -1.36
C THR A 41 3.95 -5.73 -1.10
N PHE A 42 2.75 -5.29 -1.45
CA PHE A 42 2.23 -3.98 -1.05
C PHE A 42 1.35 -4.14 0.18
N PHE A 43 1.51 -3.22 1.14
CA PHE A 43 0.67 -3.17 2.34
C PHE A 43 -0.13 -1.88 2.32
N TYR A 44 -1.41 -1.98 2.63
CA TYR A 44 -2.32 -0.85 2.77
C TYR A 44 -3.16 -1.01 4.03
N GLY A 45 -3.53 0.11 4.64
CA GLY A 45 -4.59 0.15 5.64
C GLY A 45 -5.98 0.08 4.99
N ASP A 46 -6.99 -0.40 5.72
CA ASP A 46 -8.38 -0.42 5.25
C ASP A 46 -9.02 0.99 5.15
N HIS A 47 -8.42 2.00 5.77
CA HIS A 47 -8.78 3.40 5.65
C HIS A 47 -7.57 4.30 5.37
N ASP A 48 -6.66 3.83 4.52
CA ASP A 48 -5.50 4.60 4.04
C ASP A 48 -5.96 5.84 3.22
N TRP A 49 -5.21 6.93 3.31
CA TRP A 49 -5.41 8.10 2.46
C TRP A 49 -4.84 7.91 1.04
N MET A 50 -3.93 6.95 0.87
CA MET A 50 -3.42 6.52 -0.42
C MET A 50 -4.42 5.61 -1.16
N ASP A 51 -4.41 5.69 -2.49
CA ASP A 51 -5.30 4.89 -3.35
C ASP A 51 -4.87 3.42 -3.40
N THR A 52 -5.59 2.56 -2.66
CA THR A 52 -5.40 1.10 -2.67
C THR A 52 -5.71 0.50 -4.04
N GLU A 53 -6.62 1.07 -4.83
CA GLU A 53 -6.93 0.57 -6.18
C GLU A 53 -5.74 0.78 -7.12
N ALA A 54 -4.97 1.87 -6.97
CA ALA A 54 -3.71 2.06 -7.70
C ALA A 54 -2.67 1.00 -7.36
N GLY A 55 -2.60 0.60 -6.08
CA GLY A 55 -1.78 -0.52 -5.63
C GLY A 55 -2.19 -1.82 -6.31
N GLN A 56 -3.49 -2.11 -6.37
CA GLN A 56 -4.00 -3.32 -7.03
C GLN A 56 -3.71 -3.31 -8.54
N ARG A 57 -3.94 -2.19 -9.24
CA ARG A 57 -3.59 -2.04 -10.67
C ARG A 57 -2.10 -2.31 -10.93
N THR A 58 -1.24 -1.82 -10.03
CA THR A 58 0.20 -2.07 -10.11
C THR A 58 0.53 -3.55 -9.94
N VAL A 59 -0.09 -4.24 -8.97
CA VAL A 59 0.06 -5.68 -8.76
C VAL A 59 -0.37 -6.47 -10.00
N ASP A 60 -1.53 -6.13 -10.57
CA ASP A 60 -2.07 -6.82 -11.74
C ASP A 60 -1.15 -6.64 -12.96
N SER A 61 -0.66 -5.41 -13.19
CA SER A 61 0.29 -5.11 -14.26
C SER A 61 1.60 -5.88 -14.11
N LEU A 62 2.13 -5.97 -12.88
CA LEU A 62 3.36 -6.69 -12.57
C LEU A 62 3.22 -8.20 -12.80
N ASN A 63 2.09 -8.80 -12.38
CA ASN A 63 1.83 -10.22 -12.58
C ASN A 63 1.59 -10.58 -14.05
N GLN A 64 0.98 -9.68 -14.84
CA GLN A 64 0.78 -9.87 -16.29
C GLN A 64 2.10 -9.92 -17.07
N ARG A 65 3.09 -9.11 -16.70
CA ARG A 65 4.36 -8.96 -17.44
C ARG A 65 5.17 -10.26 -17.57
N LEU A 66 5.00 -11.21 -16.65
CA LEU A 66 5.86 -12.41 -16.59
C LEU A 66 5.10 -13.73 -16.71
N ASN A 67 3.78 -13.72 -16.99
CA ASN A 67 2.90 -14.87 -16.71
C ASN A 67 3.14 -15.46 -15.29
N ALA A 68 3.69 -14.63 -14.40
CA ALA A 68 4.09 -15.03 -13.07
C ALA A 68 2.87 -14.85 -12.20
N THR A 69 2.23 -15.96 -11.86
CA THR A 69 1.01 -15.97 -11.05
C THR A 69 1.19 -15.39 -9.65
N LYS A 70 2.42 -15.07 -9.23
CA LYS A 70 2.74 -14.62 -7.87
C LYS A 70 3.89 -13.61 -7.77
N LEU A 71 4.22 -12.80 -8.78
CA LEU A 71 5.33 -11.83 -8.65
C LEU A 71 5.04 -10.77 -7.59
N ALA A 72 3.81 -10.27 -7.60
CA ALA A 72 3.34 -9.19 -6.75
C ALA A 72 2.02 -9.56 -6.08
N ARG A 73 1.82 -9.05 -4.87
CA ARG A 73 0.54 -9.14 -4.15
C ARG A 73 0.27 -7.89 -3.32
N LEU A 74 -0.98 -7.72 -2.92
CA LEU A 74 -1.43 -6.65 -2.05
C LEU A 74 -2.09 -7.27 -0.80
N ILE A 75 -1.74 -6.76 0.38
CA ILE A 75 -2.35 -7.13 1.66
C ILE A 75 -2.97 -5.88 2.27
N VAL A 76 -4.25 -5.95 2.62
CA VAL A 76 -4.96 -4.90 3.34
C VAL A 76 -5.06 -5.26 4.82
N ILE A 77 -4.60 -4.36 5.68
CA ILE A 77 -4.58 -4.53 7.13
C ILE A 77 -5.80 -3.82 7.71
N ALA A 78 -6.63 -4.59 8.42
CA ALA A 78 -7.84 -4.06 9.06
C ALA A 78 -7.51 -3.11 10.22
N ARG A 79 -8.38 -2.13 10.45
CA ARG A 79 -8.27 -1.10 11.50
C ARG A 79 -6.94 -0.34 11.45
N ALA A 80 -6.48 0.01 10.26
CA ALA A 80 -5.25 0.76 10.07
C ALA A 80 -5.38 1.80 8.95
N GLY A 81 -4.76 2.95 9.14
CA GLY A 81 -4.55 3.95 8.09
C GLY A 81 -3.19 3.73 7.42
N HIS A 82 -2.57 4.83 6.98
CA HIS A 82 -1.28 4.77 6.27
C HIS A 82 -0.10 4.34 7.14
N GLN A 83 -0.17 4.58 8.44
CA GLN A 83 0.88 4.22 9.40
C GLN A 83 0.49 2.94 10.15
N MET A 84 0.27 1.86 9.39
CA MET A 84 -0.24 0.58 9.89
C MET A 84 0.51 0.02 11.10
N MET A 85 1.83 0.23 11.16
CA MET A 85 2.67 -0.21 12.27
C MET A 85 2.40 0.53 13.59
N ILE A 86 1.76 1.70 13.52
CA ILE A 86 1.34 2.49 14.69
C ILE A 86 -0.11 2.17 15.04
N ASP A 87 -0.99 2.13 14.04
CA ASP A 87 -2.44 1.97 14.26
C ASP A 87 -2.82 0.53 14.68
N ASN A 88 -2.17 -0.46 14.08
CA ASN A 88 -2.40 -1.87 14.36
C ASN A 88 -1.08 -2.68 14.26
N PRO A 89 -0.19 -2.57 15.27
CA PRO A 89 1.10 -3.25 15.27
C PRO A 89 0.99 -4.77 15.08
N ASP A 90 0.00 -5.40 15.73
CA ASP A 90 -0.22 -6.85 15.64
C ASP A 90 -0.65 -7.27 14.23
N GLY A 91 -1.59 -6.53 13.63
CA GLY A 91 -2.01 -6.77 12.25
C GLY A 91 -0.88 -6.56 11.24
N PHE A 92 -0.04 -5.56 11.47
CA PHE A 92 1.15 -5.30 10.64
C PHE A 92 2.21 -6.39 10.77
N HIS A 93 2.48 -6.87 11.99
CA HIS A 93 3.42 -7.97 12.20
C HIS A 93 2.94 -9.26 11.53
N GLU A 94 1.65 -9.59 11.65
CA GLU A 94 1.10 -10.77 10.99
C GLU A 94 1.14 -10.63 9.46
N ALA A 95 0.83 -9.46 8.92
CA ALA A 95 0.93 -9.18 7.49
C ALA A 95 2.38 -9.33 6.98
N ILE A 96 3.38 -8.88 7.74
CA ILE A 96 4.80 -9.11 7.39
C ILE A 96 5.14 -10.60 7.42
N ARG A 97 4.70 -11.32 8.44
CA ARG A 97 4.96 -12.76 8.57
C ARG A 97 4.38 -13.51 7.38
N GLN A 98 3.12 -13.24 7.04
CA GLN A 98 2.46 -13.73 5.84
C GLN A 98 3.24 -13.35 4.57
N ALA A 99 3.74 -12.11 4.50
CA ALA A 99 4.49 -11.61 3.36
C ALA A 99 5.81 -12.37 3.12
N ILE A 100 6.44 -12.86 4.18
CA ILE A 100 7.71 -13.60 4.12
C ILE A 100 7.48 -15.09 3.89
N GLU A 101 6.51 -15.69 4.58
CA GLU A 101 6.28 -17.15 4.57
C GLU A 101 5.49 -17.63 3.34
N ASP A 102 4.47 -16.88 2.91
CA ASP A 102 3.49 -17.37 1.92
C ASP A 102 3.91 -17.07 0.46
N PHE A 103 5.20 -16.89 0.19
CA PHE A 103 5.72 -16.46 -1.12
C PHE A 103 6.43 -17.56 -1.89
#